data_AF-W6MVP7-F1
#
_entry.id   AF-W6MVP7-F1
#
_cell.length_a   1.000
_cell.length_b   1.000
_cell.length_c   1.000
_cell.angle_alpha   90.00
_cell.angle_beta   90.00
_cell.angle_gamma   90.00
#
_symmetry.space_group_name_H-M   'P 1'
#
loop_
_entity.id
_entity.type
_entity.pdbx_description
1 polymer ?
#
loop_
_entity_poly.entity_id
_entity_poly.type
_entity_poly.pdbx_seq_one_letter_code
_entity_poly.pdbx_strand_id
1 'polypeptide(L)'
;MKKKIKAHEESKVKGPKQQPKEDEALPTYLLDRETQNSAKAISTSIKQKRMEKADKFSVPLPRVRGISEEEMFKVIKTGTKKSKSWKRMITKHTFVGEGFTRRPVKLERIIRPSALRQKKANVTHPELGVTVFLPILAVKKNPQSPMYTTLGVLTKGTIIEVNVSEMGMVTAGGKVVWGKYAQITNEPDRDGCVNAVLLV
;
A
#
# COMPACT_ATOMS: atom_id res chain seq x y z
N MET A 1 -32.60 -19.21 0.55
CA MET A 1 -33.07 -20.62 0.65
C MET A 1 -32.03 -21.64 0.21
N LYS A 2 -31.31 -21.48 -0.92
CA LYS A 2 -30.30 -22.43 -1.41
C LYS A 2 -29.23 -22.86 -0.37
N LYS A 3 -28.65 -21.92 0.38
CA LYS A 3 -27.69 -22.23 1.46
C LYS A 3 -28.30 -23.04 2.61
N LYS A 4 -29.59 -22.82 2.92
CA LYS A 4 -30.31 -23.50 4.00
C LYS A 4 -30.71 -24.93 3.60
N ILE A 5 -31.08 -25.13 2.33
CA ILE A 5 -31.36 -26.45 1.75
C ILE A 5 -30.07 -27.27 1.69
N LYS A 6 -28.99 -26.69 1.17
CA LYS A 6 -27.67 -27.34 1.09
C LYS A 6 -27.12 -27.75 2.47
N ALA A 7 -27.16 -26.86 3.46
CA ALA A 7 -26.74 -27.18 4.82
C ALA A 7 -27.60 -28.29 5.46
N HIS A 8 -28.90 -28.34 5.15
CA HIS A 8 -29.80 -29.37 5.64
C HIS A 8 -29.57 -30.72 4.94
N GLU A 9 -29.32 -30.74 3.62
CA GLU A 9 -28.93 -31.92 2.86
C GLU A 9 -27.57 -32.48 3.33
N GLU A 10 -26.57 -31.62 3.52
CA GLU A 10 -25.24 -31.97 4.06
C GLU A 10 -25.32 -32.45 5.52
N SER A 11 -26.27 -31.95 6.32
CA SER A 11 -26.47 -32.42 7.70
C SER A 11 -27.16 -33.79 7.78
N LYS A 12 -28.00 -34.13 6.79
CA LYS A 12 -28.75 -35.40 6.74
C LYS A 12 -27.92 -36.54 6.20
N VAL A 13 -26.99 -36.26 5.29
CA VAL A 13 -26.02 -37.24 4.82
C VAL A 13 -24.81 -37.15 5.74
N LYS A 14 -24.69 -38.09 6.71
CA LYS A 14 -23.36 -38.40 7.24
C LYS A 14 -22.59 -38.97 6.05
N GLY A 15 -21.83 -38.12 5.35
CA GLY A 15 -20.86 -38.59 4.37
C GLY A 15 -19.98 -39.66 5.04
N PRO A 16 -19.31 -40.53 4.27
CA PRO A 16 -18.28 -41.37 4.87
C PRO A 16 -17.44 -40.42 5.72
N LYS A 17 -17.26 -40.72 7.01
CA LYS A 17 -16.20 -40.06 7.79
C LYS A 17 -15.04 -40.08 6.83
N GLN A 18 -14.48 -38.90 6.50
CA GLN A 18 -13.17 -38.90 5.86
C GLN A 18 -12.36 -39.82 6.76
N GLN A 19 -12.07 -41.02 6.28
CA GLN A 19 -11.10 -41.86 6.93
C GLN A 19 -9.91 -40.91 7.04
N PRO A 20 -9.39 -40.64 8.24
CA PRO A 20 -8.17 -39.88 8.31
C PRO A 20 -7.25 -40.64 7.37
N LYS A 21 -6.80 -39.99 6.29
CA LYS A 21 -5.72 -40.56 5.51
C LYS A 21 -4.69 -40.94 6.55
N GLU A 22 -4.26 -42.19 6.56
CA GLU A 22 -3.20 -42.69 7.43
C GLU A 22 -1.85 -42.10 6.99
N ASP A 23 -1.82 -40.79 6.76
CA ASP A 23 -0.65 -39.97 6.55
C ASP A 23 -0.34 -39.42 7.95
N GLU A 24 0.65 -40.05 8.59
CA GLU A 24 1.45 -39.62 9.75
C GLU A 24 1.04 -38.29 10.41
N ALA A 25 0.75 -38.30 11.72
CA ALA A 25 0.35 -37.10 12.46
C ALA A 25 1.40 -35.97 12.37
N LEU A 26 1.15 -35.01 11.48
CA LEU A 26 2.00 -33.84 11.33
C LEU A 26 1.65 -32.77 12.38
N PRO A 27 2.64 -32.13 13.00
CA PRO A 27 2.43 -30.92 13.79
C PRO A 27 1.68 -29.85 13.00
N THR A 28 0.87 -29.03 13.67
CA THR A 28 -0.03 -28.05 13.01
C THR A 28 0.66 -27.11 12.02
N TYR A 29 1.94 -26.81 12.23
CA TYR A 29 2.76 -25.97 11.35
C TYR A 29 3.28 -26.66 10.09
N LEU A 30 3.01 -27.96 9.90
CA LEU A 30 3.41 -28.76 8.74
C LEU A 30 2.23 -29.28 7.91
N LEU A 31 0.99 -29.11 8.37
CA LEU A 31 -0.21 -29.62 7.71
C LEU A 31 -0.43 -29.07 6.28
N ASP A 32 0.08 -27.88 5.96
CA ASP A 32 -0.08 -27.21 4.66
C ASP A 32 1.13 -27.34 3.71
N ARG A 33 2.10 -28.20 4.03
CA ARG A 33 3.33 -28.34 3.23
C ARG A 33 3.38 -29.72 2.55
N GLU A 34 2.82 -29.80 1.34
CA GLU A 34 3.00 -30.98 0.50
C GLU A 34 4.47 -31.15 0.07
N THR A 35 5.07 -32.30 0.39
CA THR A 35 6.37 -32.70 -0.15
C THR A 35 6.20 -33.40 -1.49
N GLN A 36 6.55 -32.72 -2.60
CA GLN A 36 6.57 -33.34 -3.93
C GLN A 36 7.88 -34.10 -4.20
N ASN A 37 7.75 -35.32 -4.70
CA ASN A 37 8.85 -36.26 -4.97
C ASN A 37 9.85 -35.79 -6.05
N SER A 38 11.06 -36.35 -5.91
CA SER A 38 12.36 -35.89 -6.39
C SER A 38 12.60 -36.01 -7.90
N ALA A 39 12.97 -34.86 -8.51
CA ALA A 39 13.85 -34.66 -9.68
C ALA A 39 13.32 -33.53 -10.59
N LYS A 40 12.08 -33.67 -11.09
CA LYS A 40 11.41 -32.58 -11.85
C LYS A 40 11.06 -31.39 -10.94
N ALA A 41 10.76 -31.64 -9.66
CA ALA A 41 10.59 -30.59 -8.66
C ALA A 41 11.90 -29.81 -8.40
N ILE A 42 13.09 -30.41 -8.60
CA ILE A 42 14.38 -29.74 -8.37
C ILE A 42 14.68 -28.75 -9.51
N SER A 43 14.46 -29.14 -10.76
CA SER A 43 14.66 -28.23 -11.91
C SER A 43 13.60 -27.11 -11.95
N THR A 44 12.35 -27.43 -11.61
CA THR A 44 11.27 -26.44 -11.46
C THR A 44 11.51 -25.53 -10.26
N SER A 45 12.01 -26.04 -9.14
CA SER A 45 12.35 -25.21 -7.97
C SER A 45 13.58 -24.33 -8.20
N ILE A 46 14.55 -24.71 -9.04
CA ILE A 46 15.65 -23.80 -9.44
C ILE A 46 15.11 -22.65 -10.29
N LYS A 47 14.18 -22.94 -11.22
CA LYS A 47 13.50 -21.90 -12.01
C LYS A 47 12.60 -21.02 -11.13
N GLN A 48 11.83 -21.61 -10.23
CA GLN A 48 11.04 -20.89 -9.23
C GLN A 48 11.94 -20.08 -8.30
N LYS A 49 13.07 -20.59 -7.79
CA LYS A 49 14.02 -19.82 -6.98
C LYS A 49 14.64 -18.65 -7.74
N ARG A 50 14.84 -18.76 -9.05
CA ARG A 50 15.31 -17.65 -9.90
C ARG A 50 14.22 -16.59 -10.12
N MET A 51 12.97 -17.01 -10.36
CA MET A 51 11.81 -16.11 -10.47
C MET A 51 11.48 -15.44 -9.12
N GLU A 52 11.43 -16.22 -8.04
CA GLU A 52 11.26 -15.75 -6.67
C GLU A 52 12.32 -14.75 -6.23
N LYS A 53 13.59 -14.85 -6.69
CA LYS A 53 14.60 -13.83 -6.34
C LYS A 53 14.27 -12.46 -6.90
N ALA A 54 13.64 -12.39 -8.08
CA ALA A 54 13.18 -11.14 -8.67
C ALA A 54 11.87 -10.66 -8.05
N ASP A 55 10.96 -11.60 -7.74
CA ASP A 55 9.64 -11.28 -7.17
C ASP A 55 9.65 -11.00 -5.66
N LYS A 56 10.67 -11.47 -4.93
CA LYS A 56 10.78 -11.34 -3.46
C LYS A 56 10.78 -9.90 -2.95
N PHE A 57 11.24 -8.96 -3.76
CA PHE A 57 11.28 -7.54 -3.40
C PHE A 57 10.36 -6.68 -4.28
N SER A 58 9.45 -7.32 -5.01
CA SER A 58 8.45 -6.60 -5.79
C SER A 58 7.43 -5.97 -4.83
N VAL A 59 7.14 -4.69 -5.06
CA VAL A 59 6.07 -4.01 -4.34
C VAL A 59 4.70 -4.50 -4.85
N PRO A 60 3.64 -4.49 -4.01
CA PRO A 60 2.31 -4.95 -4.41
C PRO A 60 1.75 -4.31 -5.69
N LEU A 61 2.08 -3.04 -5.95
CA LEU A 61 1.72 -2.31 -7.17
C LEU A 61 2.99 -1.86 -7.91
N PRO A 62 3.58 -2.69 -8.79
CA PRO A 62 4.84 -2.35 -9.47
C PRO A 62 4.65 -1.32 -10.58
N ARG A 63 3.51 -1.38 -11.29
CA ARG A 63 3.17 -0.46 -12.37
C ARG A 63 1.81 0.17 -12.10
N VAL A 64 1.75 1.49 -12.19
CA VAL A 64 0.53 2.28 -11.97
C VAL A 64 0.25 3.13 -13.22
N ARG A 65 -1.01 3.52 -13.39
CA ARG A 65 -1.43 4.47 -14.43
C ARG A 65 -0.57 5.74 -14.36
N GLY A 66 -0.02 6.14 -15.50
CA GLY A 66 0.63 7.45 -15.63
C GLY A 66 -0.38 8.57 -15.52
N ILE A 67 -0.04 9.62 -14.76
CA ILE A 67 -0.86 10.83 -14.65
C ILE A 67 -0.17 11.94 -15.44
N SER A 68 -0.94 12.64 -16.27
CA SER A 68 -0.44 13.80 -17.01
C SER A 68 -0.23 15.00 -16.08
N GLU A 69 0.70 15.88 -16.43
CA GLU A 69 0.94 17.10 -15.64
C GLU A 69 -0.29 18.01 -15.60
N GLU A 70 -1.11 18.00 -16.66
CA GLU A 70 -2.35 18.76 -16.74
C GLU A 70 -3.40 18.27 -15.72
N GLU A 71 -3.52 16.96 -15.51
CA GLU A 71 -4.41 16.39 -14.48
C GLU A 71 -3.95 16.77 -13.07
N MET A 72 -2.63 16.87 -12.86
CA MET A 72 -2.00 17.19 -11.57
C MET A 72 -2.06 18.68 -11.22
N PHE A 73 -1.83 19.55 -12.22
CA PHE A 73 -1.64 20.98 -12.01
C PHE A 73 -2.73 21.82 -12.66
N LYS A 74 -3.63 22.35 -11.84
CA LYS A 74 -4.60 23.35 -12.27
C LYS A 74 -3.94 24.73 -12.40
N VAL A 75 -4.13 25.37 -13.54
CA VAL A 75 -3.64 26.75 -13.78
C VAL A 75 -4.47 27.75 -12.96
N ILE A 76 -3.79 28.62 -12.20
CA ILE A 76 -4.44 29.77 -11.54
C ILE A 76 -4.09 31.06 -12.28
N LYS A 77 -5.11 31.80 -12.70
CA LYS A 77 -4.98 33.14 -13.29
C LYS A 77 -5.05 34.21 -12.20
N THR A 78 -4.21 35.24 -12.30
CA THR A 78 -4.05 36.33 -11.31
C THR A 78 -4.17 37.71 -11.97
N GLY A 79 -4.48 38.73 -11.16
CA GLY A 79 -4.71 40.11 -11.58
C GLY A 79 -6.17 40.39 -11.97
N THR A 80 -6.56 41.67 -12.00
CA THR A 80 -7.94 42.11 -12.28
C THR A 80 -8.46 41.57 -13.61
N LYS A 81 -7.65 41.66 -14.67
CA LYS A 81 -7.97 41.13 -16.01
C LYS A 81 -7.71 39.61 -16.16
N LYS A 82 -7.22 38.93 -15.11
CA LYS A 82 -6.88 37.48 -15.11
C LYS A 82 -5.95 37.04 -16.26
N SER A 83 -5.06 37.91 -16.73
CA SER A 83 -4.16 37.62 -17.86
C SER A 83 -2.88 36.87 -17.48
N LYS A 84 -2.53 36.81 -16.18
CA LYS A 84 -1.27 36.22 -15.71
C LYS A 84 -1.51 34.83 -15.12
N SER A 85 -0.92 33.79 -15.72
CA SER A 85 -1.16 32.37 -15.41
C SER A 85 0.09 31.64 -14.91
N TRP A 86 0.96 32.29 -14.12
CA TRP A 86 2.24 31.71 -13.67
C TRP A 86 2.14 30.77 -12.46
N LYS A 87 0.97 30.72 -11.81
CA LYS A 87 0.69 29.88 -10.64
C LYS A 87 0.05 28.53 -11.03
N ARG A 88 0.36 27.49 -10.27
CA ARG A 88 -0.17 26.12 -10.42
C ARG A 88 -0.70 25.64 -9.06
N MET A 89 -1.89 25.05 -9.05
CA MET A 89 -2.48 24.38 -7.89
C MET A 89 -2.39 22.87 -8.07
N ILE A 90 -1.91 22.16 -7.05
CA ILE A 90 -1.98 20.71 -7.03
C ILE A 90 -3.41 20.30 -6.72
N THR A 91 -3.99 19.46 -7.58
CA THR A 91 -5.36 18.93 -7.45
C THR A 91 -5.44 17.64 -6.66
N LYS A 92 -4.33 16.90 -6.57
CA LYS A 92 -4.21 15.64 -5.82
C LYS A 92 -3.84 15.88 -4.36
N HIS A 93 -4.03 14.84 -3.56
CA HIS A 93 -3.66 14.82 -2.14
C HIS A 93 -2.15 14.94 -1.94
N THR A 94 -1.75 15.57 -0.84
CA THR A 94 -0.35 15.89 -0.54
C THR A 94 0.00 15.67 0.92
N PHE A 95 1.26 15.37 1.17
CA PHE A 95 1.92 15.42 2.47
C PHE A 95 2.94 16.56 2.45
N VAL A 96 2.98 17.35 3.53
CA VAL A 96 3.77 18.60 3.56
C VAL A 96 4.80 18.65 4.70
N GLY A 97 4.77 17.66 5.60
CA GLY A 97 5.60 17.63 6.80
C GLY A 97 5.06 18.51 7.93
N GLU A 98 5.60 18.32 9.14
CA GLU A 98 5.11 18.99 10.36
C GLU A 98 5.50 20.48 10.45
N GLY A 99 6.64 20.87 9.88
CA GLY A 99 7.15 22.25 9.92
C GLY A 99 6.72 23.15 8.75
N PHE A 100 5.65 22.81 8.03
CA PHE A 100 5.32 23.54 6.81
C PHE A 100 4.77 24.95 7.06
N THR A 101 5.53 25.95 6.63
CA THR A 101 5.07 27.34 6.54
C THR A 101 4.87 27.75 5.08
N ARG A 102 3.75 28.40 4.77
CA ARG A 102 3.48 28.89 3.40
C ARG A 102 4.44 30.03 3.06
N ARG A 103 4.96 30.00 1.84
CA ARG A 103 5.75 31.12 1.30
C ARG A 103 4.85 32.33 1.01
N PRO A 104 5.39 33.57 1.02
CA PRO A 104 4.64 34.76 0.66
C PRO A 104 3.95 34.63 -0.71
N VAL A 105 2.74 35.18 -0.83
CA VAL A 105 1.85 35.00 -2.00
C VAL A 105 2.51 35.41 -3.32
N LYS A 106 3.42 36.39 -3.30
CA LYS A 106 4.13 36.85 -4.50
C LYS A 106 5.22 35.87 -4.98
N LEU A 107 5.78 35.05 -4.08
CA LEU A 107 6.83 34.07 -4.38
C LEU A 107 6.29 32.64 -4.56
N GLU A 108 5.08 32.35 -4.07
CA GLU A 108 4.43 31.05 -4.18
C GLU A 108 3.95 30.77 -5.63
N ARG A 109 4.63 29.85 -6.31
CA ARG A 109 4.24 29.33 -7.65
C ARG A 109 3.35 28.10 -7.58
N ILE A 110 3.72 27.13 -6.76
CA ILE A 110 3.03 25.85 -6.60
C ILE A 110 2.24 25.89 -5.30
N ILE A 111 0.92 25.78 -5.41
CA ILE A 111 -0.01 25.86 -4.30
C ILE A 111 -0.46 24.45 -3.93
N ARG A 112 -0.28 24.10 -2.65
CA ARG A 112 -0.80 22.87 -2.03
C ARG A 112 -1.95 23.24 -1.08
N PRO A 113 -3.22 23.10 -1.48
CA PRO A 113 -4.37 23.53 -0.69
C PRO A 113 -4.42 22.80 0.66
N SER A 114 -4.80 23.49 1.75
CA SER A 114 -4.83 22.88 3.09
C SER A 114 -5.80 21.71 3.20
N ALA A 115 -6.92 21.74 2.48
CA ALA A 115 -7.91 20.66 2.47
C ALA A 115 -7.38 19.36 1.87
N LEU A 116 -6.37 19.46 0.98
CA LEU A 116 -5.75 18.31 0.33
C LEU A 116 -4.47 17.85 1.04
N ARG A 117 -4.29 18.22 2.32
CA ARG A 117 -3.10 17.84 3.11
C ARG A 117 -3.44 16.73 4.08
N GLN A 118 -2.87 15.56 3.86
CA GLN A 118 -3.00 14.42 4.74
C GLN A 118 -1.82 14.34 5.70
N LYS A 119 -2.12 14.00 6.96
CA LYS A 119 -1.10 13.74 8.00
C LYS A 119 -1.05 12.27 8.41
N LYS A 120 -2.12 11.52 8.16
CA LYS A 120 -2.30 10.13 8.54
C LYS A 120 -2.77 9.31 7.35
N ALA A 121 -2.43 8.03 7.35
CA ALA A 121 -2.87 7.05 6.38
C ALA A 121 -3.54 5.88 7.10
N ASN A 122 -4.51 5.25 6.44
CA ASN A 122 -5.08 3.99 6.88
C ASN A 122 -4.21 2.85 6.31
N VAL A 123 -3.49 2.15 7.18
CA VAL A 123 -2.45 1.21 6.80
C VAL A 123 -2.86 -0.21 7.18
N THR A 124 -2.83 -1.12 6.22
CA THR A 124 -3.13 -2.54 6.43
C THR A 124 -1.85 -3.37 6.55
N HIS A 125 -1.78 -4.24 7.55
CA HIS A 125 -0.77 -5.28 7.65
C HIS A 125 -1.23 -6.54 6.90
N PRO A 126 -0.54 -6.98 5.83
CA PRO A 126 -1.01 -8.08 4.97
C PRO A 126 -1.11 -9.42 5.70
N GLU A 127 -0.19 -9.73 6.63
CA GLU A 127 -0.19 -11.03 7.33
C GLU A 127 -1.20 -11.12 8.48
N LEU A 128 -1.44 -10.01 9.20
CA LEU A 128 -2.31 -9.99 10.38
C LEU A 128 -3.76 -9.68 10.03
N GLY A 129 -4.03 -9.12 8.85
CA GLY A 129 -5.38 -8.70 8.44
C GLY A 129 -5.93 -7.50 9.23
N VAL A 130 -5.08 -6.76 9.95
CA VAL A 130 -5.45 -5.62 10.78
C VAL A 130 -5.15 -4.31 10.05
N THR A 131 -6.04 -3.32 10.21
CA THR A 131 -5.86 -1.96 9.70
C THR A 131 -5.64 -0.98 10.84
N VAL A 132 -4.64 -0.11 10.73
CA VAL A 132 -4.27 0.87 11.77
C VAL A 132 -4.15 2.26 11.14
N PHE A 133 -4.59 3.29 11.85
CA PHE A 133 -4.58 4.68 11.35
C PHE A 133 -3.33 5.44 11.78
N LEU A 134 -2.26 5.25 11.02
CA LEU A 134 -0.91 5.66 11.38
C LEU A 134 -0.52 7.04 10.80
N PRO A 135 0.31 7.83 11.50
CA PRO A 135 0.82 9.09 10.96
C PRO A 135 1.88 8.84 9.88
N ILE A 136 1.83 9.67 8.84
CA ILE A 136 2.78 9.69 7.73
C ILE A 136 4.01 10.49 8.20
N LEU A 137 5.19 9.91 8.03
CA LEU A 137 6.47 10.54 8.35
C LEU A 137 7.06 11.25 7.13
N ALA A 138 7.08 10.56 5.99
CA ALA A 138 7.67 11.07 4.76
C ALA A 138 7.08 10.41 3.51
N VAL A 139 7.27 11.07 2.36
CA VAL A 139 7.03 10.47 1.04
C VAL A 139 8.38 10.07 0.47
N LYS A 140 8.59 8.76 0.23
CA LYS A 140 9.89 8.23 -0.19
C LYS A 140 10.02 8.14 -1.71
N LYS A 141 8.96 7.70 -2.39
CA LYS A 141 8.97 7.52 -3.84
C LYS A 141 7.57 7.69 -4.42
N ASN A 142 7.41 8.63 -5.35
CA ASN A 142 6.26 8.66 -6.25
C ASN A 142 6.64 7.99 -7.59
N PRO A 143 5.82 7.04 -8.13
CA PRO A 143 6.13 6.31 -9.34
C PRO A 143 6.13 7.16 -10.62
N GLN A 144 5.47 8.32 -10.63
CA GLN A 144 5.31 9.14 -11.83
C GLN A 144 6.51 10.05 -12.10
N SER A 145 7.00 10.72 -11.05
CA SER A 145 8.11 11.66 -11.17
C SER A 145 8.79 11.93 -9.83
N PRO A 146 10.13 12.11 -9.78
CA PRO A 146 10.82 12.55 -8.58
C PRO A 146 10.33 13.92 -8.10
N MET A 147 9.87 14.81 -9.00
CA MET A 147 9.31 16.11 -8.62
C MET A 147 8.10 15.95 -7.69
N TYR A 148 7.26 14.95 -7.93
CA TYR A 148 6.07 14.69 -7.12
C TYR A 148 6.43 14.12 -5.75
N THR A 149 7.58 13.45 -5.66
CA THR A 149 8.14 13.02 -4.37
C THR A 149 8.51 14.24 -3.52
N THR A 150 9.22 15.21 -4.09
CA THR A 150 9.61 16.45 -3.40
C THR A 150 8.40 17.32 -3.01
N LEU A 151 7.37 17.36 -3.86
CA LEU A 151 6.12 18.05 -3.55
C LEU A 151 5.23 17.30 -2.54
N GLY A 152 5.55 16.03 -2.27
CA GLY A 152 4.83 15.16 -1.35
C GLY A 152 3.47 14.71 -1.90
N VAL A 153 3.31 14.55 -3.21
CA VAL A 153 2.04 14.13 -3.81
C VAL A 153 1.75 12.67 -3.50
N LEU A 154 0.54 12.41 -3.01
CA LEU A 154 0.01 11.11 -2.62
C LEU A 154 -0.92 10.56 -3.71
N THR A 155 -0.34 9.91 -4.71
CA THR A 155 -1.09 9.17 -5.76
C THR A 155 -1.04 7.68 -5.51
N LYS A 156 -1.88 6.91 -6.23
CA LYS A 156 -1.79 5.45 -6.23
C LYS A 156 -0.36 4.97 -6.52
N GLY A 157 0.12 3.99 -5.75
CA GLY A 157 1.46 3.42 -5.84
C GLY A 157 2.58 4.24 -5.19
N THR A 158 2.27 5.40 -4.61
CA THR A 158 3.27 6.17 -3.86
C THR A 158 3.74 5.39 -2.64
N ILE A 159 5.05 5.33 -2.44
CA ILE A 159 5.69 4.74 -1.27
C ILE A 159 5.88 5.85 -0.22
N ILE A 160 5.28 5.63 0.94
CA ILE A 160 5.34 6.51 2.10
C ILE A 160 6.03 5.80 3.25
N GLU A 161 6.63 6.57 4.14
CA GLU A 161 7.12 6.11 5.43
C GLU A 161 6.06 6.44 6.48
N VAL A 162 5.66 5.43 7.25
CA VAL A 162 4.61 5.55 8.27
C VAL A 162 5.17 5.19 9.63
N ASN A 163 4.68 5.86 10.67
CA ASN A 163 5.06 5.54 12.03
C ASN A 163 4.38 4.24 12.45
N VAL A 164 5.15 3.23 12.86
CA VAL A 164 4.64 1.90 13.24
C VAL A 164 4.77 1.61 14.73
N SER A 165 5.01 2.64 15.56
CA SER A 165 5.14 2.48 17.02
C SER A 165 3.93 1.79 17.66
N GLU A 166 2.72 2.07 17.18
CA GLU A 166 1.47 1.47 17.66
C GLU A 166 1.37 -0.04 17.38
N MET A 167 2.14 -0.57 16.42
CA MET A 167 2.15 -2.01 16.10
C MET A 167 3.15 -2.81 16.92
N GLY A 168 4.00 -2.16 17.71
CA GLY A 168 4.94 -2.85 18.62
C GLY A 168 5.97 -3.74 17.90
N MET A 169 6.37 -3.38 16.68
CA MET A 169 7.36 -4.16 15.93
C MET A 169 8.75 -4.04 16.57
N VAL A 170 9.42 -5.17 16.77
CA VAL A 170 10.77 -5.23 17.33
C VAL A 170 11.68 -6.03 16.40
N THR A 171 12.89 -5.55 16.19
CA THR A 171 13.93 -6.31 15.47
C THR A 171 14.45 -7.47 16.34
N ALA A 172 15.08 -8.48 15.73
CA ALA A 172 15.70 -9.58 16.49
C ALA A 172 16.73 -9.12 17.54
N GLY A 173 17.30 -7.92 17.37
CA GLY A 173 18.20 -7.28 18.33
C GLY A 173 17.51 -6.45 19.42
N GLY A 174 16.19 -6.58 19.62
CA GLY A 174 15.45 -5.89 20.67
C GLY A 174 15.18 -4.40 20.43
N LYS A 175 15.62 -3.83 19.30
CA LYS A 175 15.32 -2.42 18.95
C LYS A 175 13.91 -2.30 18.40
N VAL A 176 13.16 -1.34 18.93
CA VAL A 176 11.81 -1.00 18.50
C VAL A 176 11.85 -0.34 17.13
N VAL A 177 11.04 -0.82 16.20
CA VAL A 177 10.85 -0.23 14.87
C VAL A 177 9.74 0.81 14.99
N TRP A 178 10.04 2.04 14.59
CA TRP A 178 9.08 3.14 14.60
C TRP A 178 8.78 3.68 13.20
N GLY A 179 9.54 3.29 12.17
CA GLY A 179 9.30 3.68 10.78
C GLY A 179 9.29 2.46 9.87
N LYS A 180 8.27 2.34 9.01
CA LYS A 180 8.21 1.32 7.96
C LYS A 180 7.66 1.90 6.67
N TYR A 181 8.03 1.30 5.55
CA TYR A 181 7.49 1.69 4.25
C TYR A 181 6.10 1.07 4.03
N ALA A 182 5.21 1.86 3.45
CA ALA A 182 3.90 1.43 3.00
C ALA A 182 3.64 1.96 1.59
N GLN A 183 2.88 1.22 0.80
CA GLN A 183 2.48 1.61 -0.54
C GLN A 183 1.00 1.97 -0.57
N ILE A 184 0.69 3.15 -1.10
CA ILE A 184 -0.71 3.61 -1.28
C ILE A 184 -1.39 2.76 -2.35
N THR A 185 -2.55 2.18 -2.02
CA THR A 185 -3.26 1.24 -2.90
C THR A 185 -4.46 1.87 -3.63
N ASN A 186 -5.09 2.88 -3.04
CA ASN A 186 -6.22 3.58 -3.64
C ASN A 186 -5.79 4.87 -4.34
N GLU A 187 -6.76 5.59 -4.91
CA GLU A 187 -6.57 6.89 -5.56
C GLU A 187 -7.23 7.96 -4.67
N PRO A 188 -6.48 8.62 -3.78
CA PRO A 188 -7.08 9.38 -2.69
C PRO A 188 -7.96 10.55 -3.13
N ASP A 189 -7.74 11.13 -4.32
CA ASP A 189 -8.54 12.25 -4.83
C ASP A 189 -10.01 11.89 -5.11
N ARG A 190 -10.35 10.60 -5.20
CA ARG A 190 -11.73 10.14 -5.39
C ARG A 190 -12.46 9.89 -4.08
N ASP A 191 -11.74 9.44 -3.06
CA ASP A 191 -12.34 8.85 -1.86
C ASP A 191 -12.09 9.69 -0.59
N GLY A 192 -11.12 10.61 -0.59
CA GLY A 192 -10.71 11.39 0.58
C GLY A 192 -9.82 10.63 1.58
N CYS A 193 -9.82 9.30 1.52
CA CYS A 193 -8.99 8.43 2.35
C CYS A 193 -7.66 8.07 1.66
N VAL A 194 -6.58 7.98 2.43
CA VAL A 194 -5.29 7.44 1.97
C VAL A 194 -5.14 6.05 2.55
N ASN A 195 -5.41 5.03 1.74
CA ASN A 195 -5.28 3.62 2.11
C ASN A 195 -3.94 3.10 1.59
N ALA A 196 -3.20 2.41 2.45
CA ALA A 196 -1.90 1.86 2.13
C ALA A 196 -1.71 0.46 2.71
N VAL A 197 -0.81 -0.31 2.10
CA VAL A 197 -0.39 -1.64 2.58
C VAL A 197 1.06 -1.56 3.00
N LEU A 198 1.40 -2.13 4.16
CA LEU A 198 2.79 -2.22 4.59
C LEU A 198 3.61 -3.07 3.65
N LEU A 199 4.82 -2.60 3.36
CA LEU A 199 5.85 -3.41 2.72
C LEU A 199 6.58 -4.16 3.83
N VAL A 200 6.19 -5.43 4.03
CA VAL A 200 6.69 -6.26 5.14
C VAL A 200 8.07 -6.79 4.85
#